data_AF-A0A1H3XZQ4-F1
#
_entry.id   AF-A0A1H3XZQ4-F1
#
_cell.length_a   1.000
_cell.length_b   1.000
_cell.length_c   1.000
_cell.angle_alpha   90.00
_cell.angle_beta   90.00
_cell.angle_gamma   90.00
#
_symmetry.space_group_name_H-M   'P 1'
#
loop_
_entity.id
_entity.type
_entity.pdbx_description
1 polymer ?
#
loop_
_entity_poly.entity_id
_entity_poly.type
_entity_poly.pdbx_seq_one_letter_code
_entity_poly.pdbx_strand_id
1 'polypeptide(L)'
;MSGLHIKKTGKAYLLNESDMEGMVFNTPVPFFDAPVSCGIPKDTGDVPAVWMMMPDDILGANDTYCTRAKGDSMIGANIMPGDLLVMEMVPEYHSHDIVLADIDGERTLKTYYLAENGEQWLIPSNKKYKARRIDGTMNVRFLGKVKAHLRHDPQDTMAHIMESIEEARAQMAVEQAQSEDFKKLVISPACADKVVGRLHELSDGKQKPRDILMPLRAAMEAGAIRRPTWAEYGSEFGFKRTSKTSLSDYTDPTKNKYADEQQFWSLVDIFRSLIAR
;
A
#
# COMPACT_ATOMS: atom_id res chain seq x y z
N MET A 1 -5.94 26.78 14.84
CA MET A 1 -5.20 25.78 15.63
C MET A 1 -5.69 24.41 15.20
N SER A 2 -5.12 23.87 14.13
CA SER A 2 -5.43 22.53 13.63
C SER A 2 -4.86 21.53 14.62
N GLY A 3 -5.74 20.83 15.35
CA GLY A 3 -5.35 19.80 16.29
C GLY A 3 -4.55 18.70 15.59
N LEU A 4 -3.43 18.34 16.19
CA LEU A 4 -2.57 17.23 15.80
C LEU A 4 -3.41 15.94 15.83
N HIS A 5 -3.65 15.31 14.68
CA HIS A 5 -4.46 14.09 14.60
C HIS A 5 -3.60 12.85 14.93
N ILE A 6 -2.97 12.81 16.10
CA ILE A 6 -2.25 11.62 16.55
C ILE A 6 -3.27 10.49 16.72
N LYS A 7 -3.16 9.44 15.89
CA LYS A 7 -3.96 8.21 16.07
C LYS A 7 -3.45 7.47 17.31
N LYS A 8 -4.24 7.52 18.38
CA LYS A 8 -4.03 6.70 19.57
C LYS A 8 -4.46 5.26 19.27
N THR A 9 -3.50 4.36 19.09
CA THR A 9 -3.73 2.92 18.99
C THR A 9 -3.54 2.28 20.36
N GLY A 10 -4.64 2.16 21.12
CA GLY A 10 -4.60 1.64 22.48
C GLY A 10 -3.97 2.62 23.47
N LYS A 11 -2.92 2.21 24.18
CA LYS A 11 -2.19 3.06 25.15
C LYS A 11 -0.92 3.72 24.59
N ALA A 12 -0.53 3.42 23.36
CA ALA A 12 0.60 4.03 22.68
C ALA A 12 0.15 4.85 21.47
N TYR A 13 0.91 5.90 21.15
CA TYR A 13 0.71 6.69 19.94
C TYR A 13 1.38 6.01 18.74
N LEU A 14 0.69 5.90 17.61
CA LEU A 14 1.32 5.70 16.30
C LEU A 14 1.59 7.07 15.71
N LEU A 15 2.83 7.31 15.29
CA LEU A 15 3.23 8.53 14.60
C LEU A 15 3.67 8.18 13.19
N ASN A 16 2.96 8.74 12.21
CA ASN A 16 3.34 8.68 10.79
C ASN A 16 4.02 9.99 10.37
N GLU A 17 4.56 10.04 9.16
CA GLU A 17 5.24 11.24 8.64
C GLU A 17 4.37 12.49 8.69
N SER A 18 3.09 12.38 8.32
CA SER A 18 2.13 13.49 8.41
C SER A 18 1.87 13.96 9.84
N ASP A 19 1.97 13.07 10.83
CA ASP A 19 1.79 13.42 12.24
C ASP A 19 3.01 14.15 12.79
N MET A 20 4.18 13.95 12.17
CA MET A 20 5.44 14.59 12.52
C MET A 20 5.68 15.91 11.76
N GLU A 21 4.84 16.22 10.77
CA GLU A 21 4.97 17.43 9.96
C GLU A 21 4.78 18.69 10.82
N GLY A 22 5.83 19.51 10.90
CA GLY A 22 5.86 20.72 11.73
C GLY A 22 6.30 20.50 13.18
N MET A 23 6.61 19.27 13.59
CA MET A 23 7.26 19.01 14.88
C MET A 23 8.73 19.43 14.86
N VAL A 24 9.22 19.94 15.99
CA VAL A 24 10.63 20.32 16.14
C VAL A 24 11.38 19.18 16.81
N PHE A 25 12.34 18.57 16.10
CA PHE A 25 13.18 17.48 16.61
C PHE A 25 14.45 18.05 17.24
N ASN A 26 14.38 18.47 18.49
CA ASN A 26 15.45 19.18 19.20
C ASN A 26 15.93 18.48 20.48
N THR A 27 15.25 17.43 20.94
CA THR A 27 15.62 16.76 22.19
C THR A 27 16.35 15.44 21.93
N PRO A 28 17.61 15.32 22.37
CA PRO A 28 18.38 14.10 22.19
C PRO A 28 17.89 13.01 23.12
N VAL A 29 17.46 11.88 22.55
CA VAL A 29 17.01 10.69 23.25
C VAL A 29 17.95 9.53 22.89
N PRO A 30 18.42 8.76 23.88
CA PRO A 30 19.36 7.67 23.63
C PRO A 30 18.69 6.55 22.83
N PHE A 31 19.36 6.04 21.80
CA PHE A 31 18.90 4.91 20.99
C PHE A 31 19.73 3.65 21.26
N PHE A 32 19.02 2.53 21.38
CA PHE A 32 19.60 1.23 21.66
C PHE A 32 19.07 0.20 20.64
N ASP A 33 19.94 -0.16 19.69
CA ASP A 33 19.66 -1.09 18.60
C ASP A 33 19.56 -2.56 19.09
N ALA A 34 20.35 -2.85 20.12
CA ALA A 34 20.29 -4.04 20.92
C ALA A 34 20.00 -3.62 22.37
N PRO A 35 19.50 -4.51 23.23
CA PRO A 35 19.00 -4.08 24.51
C PRO A 35 20.07 -3.48 25.43
N VAL A 36 19.70 -2.40 26.13
CA VAL A 36 20.47 -1.77 27.21
C VAL A 36 20.68 -2.77 28.33
N SER A 37 21.87 -2.77 28.93
CA SER A 37 22.17 -3.50 30.14
C SER A 37 21.21 -3.09 31.27
N CYS A 38 21.07 -3.97 32.25
CA CYS A 38 20.01 -3.96 33.23
C CYS A 38 20.10 -2.77 34.21
N GLY A 39 19.45 -1.65 33.89
CA GLY A 39 19.24 -0.49 34.76
C GLY A 39 18.59 0.67 34.01
N ILE A 40 18.29 1.79 34.68
CA ILE A 40 18.07 3.06 33.98
C ILE A 40 19.33 3.29 33.14
N PRO A 41 19.28 3.77 31.87
CA PRO A 41 20.48 4.06 31.08
C PRO A 41 21.53 4.86 31.86
N LYS A 42 21.08 5.77 32.76
CA LYS A 42 21.93 6.51 33.70
C LYS A 42 22.63 5.64 34.76
N ASP A 43 21.96 4.60 35.27
CA ASP A 43 22.45 3.74 36.35
C ASP A 43 23.39 2.63 35.87
N THR A 44 23.27 2.26 34.59
CA THR A 44 24.02 1.10 34.05
C THR A 44 25.39 1.48 33.47
N GLY A 45 25.67 2.78 33.34
CA GLY A 45 26.90 3.28 32.70
C GLY A 45 26.94 3.04 31.18
N ASP A 46 25.83 2.58 30.60
CA ASP A 46 25.71 2.33 29.17
C ASP A 46 25.63 3.66 28.43
N VAL A 47 26.71 4.02 27.76
CA VAL A 47 26.71 5.15 26.83
C VAL A 47 26.04 4.66 25.54
N PRO A 48 24.91 5.24 25.12
CA PRO A 48 24.28 4.86 23.86
C PRO A 48 25.23 5.15 22.70
N ALA A 49 25.35 4.21 21.77
CA ALA A 49 26.15 4.40 20.56
C ALA A 49 25.56 5.48 19.65
N VAL A 50 24.25 5.70 19.73
CA VAL A 50 23.49 6.60 18.86
C VAL A 50 22.49 7.38 19.71
N TRP A 51 22.36 8.67 19.42
CA TRP A 51 21.29 9.52 19.93
C TRP A 51 20.37 9.89 18.79
N MET A 52 19.07 9.92 19.05
CA MET A 52 18.08 10.39 18.09
C MET A 52 17.46 11.68 18.60
N MET A 53 17.31 12.65 17.73
CA MET A 53 16.52 13.82 18.03
C MET A 53 15.06 13.40 17.99
N MET A 54 14.29 13.77 19.01
CA MET A 54 12.86 13.50 19.12
C MET A 54 12.13 14.79 19.53
N PRO A 55 10.85 14.96 19.18
CA PRO A 55 10.10 16.15 19.50
C PRO A 55 9.59 16.15 20.94
N ASP A 56 9.66 17.30 21.61
CA ASP A 56 9.22 17.43 23.00
C ASP A 56 7.75 17.06 23.21
N ASP A 57 6.89 17.28 22.21
CA ASP A 57 5.46 16.95 22.23
C ASP A 57 5.18 15.47 22.51
N ILE A 58 6.08 14.58 22.09
CA ILE A 58 5.94 13.14 22.31
C ILE A 58 6.74 12.67 23.53
N LEU A 59 7.71 13.47 23.97
CA LEU A 59 8.49 13.21 25.17
C LEU A 59 7.73 13.66 26.42
N GLY A 60 8.07 13.07 27.56
CA GLY A 60 7.37 13.29 28.83
C GLY A 60 8.31 13.85 29.87
N ALA A 61 7.82 14.02 31.10
CA ALA A 61 8.68 14.39 32.22
C ALA A 61 9.62 13.25 32.66
N ASN A 62 9.27 12.01 32.31
CA ASN A 62 10.04 10.82 32.67
C ASN A 62 11.18 10.55 31.69
N ASP A 63 12.22 9.87 32.19
CA ASP A 63 13.33 9.42 31.36
C ASP A 63 12.83 8.52 30.23
N THR A 64 13.24 8.86 29.01
CA THR A 64 12.81 8.20 27.78
C THR A 64 14.02 7.68 27.03
N TYR A 65 13.87 6.55 26.36
CA TYR A 65 14.86 6.02 25.42
C TYR A 65 14.16 5.45 24.19
N CYS A 66 14.92 5.18 23.14
CA CYS A 66 14.40 4.58 21.93
C CYS A 66 15.01 3.21 21.66
N THR A 67 14.21 2.32 21.09
CA THR A 67 14.66 1.00 20.62
C THR A 67 13.88 0.57 19.40
N ARG A 68 14.21 -0.57 18.79
CA ARG A 68 13.55 -1.07 17.59
C ARG A 68 12.72 -2.32 17.89
N ALA A 69 11.49 -2.36 17.40
CA ALA A 69 10.65 -3.53 17.48
C ALA A 69 11.25 -4.69 16.66
N LYS A 70 11.36 -5.87 17.26
CA LYS A 70 11.82 -7.10 16.57
C LYS A 70 10.77 -8.20 16.70
N GLY A 71 10.45 -8.83 15.58
CA GLY A 71 9.43 -9.88 15.50
C GLY A 71 8.00 -9.35 15.38
N ASP A 72 7.05 -10.24 15.15
CA ASP A 72 5.65 -9.92 14.81
C ASP A 72 4.67 -10.15 16.00
N SER A 73 5.16 -10.37 17.22
CA SER A 73 4.29 -10.74 18.36
C SER A 73 3.28 -9.66 18.78
N MET A 74 3.46 -8.42 18.32
CA MET A 74 2.62 -7.25 18.67
C MET A 74 1.90 -6.62 17.47
N ILE A 75 1.82 -7.32 16.31
CA ILE A 75 1.19 -6.78 15.09
C ILE A 75 -0.27 -6.36 15.28
N GLY A 76 -1.04 -7.03 16.13
CA GLY A 76 -2.42 -6.68 16.44
C GLY A 76 -2.56 -5.42 17.29
N ALA A 77 -1.47 -4.97 17.94
CA ALA A 77 -1.36 -3.66 18.56
C ALA A 77 -0.83 -2.60 17.57
N ASN A 78 -0.75 -2.96 16.28
CA ASN A 78 -0.18 -2.17 15.20
C ASN A 78 1.31 -1.85 15.38
N ILE A 79 2.06 -2.70 16.11
CA ILE A 79 3.52 -2.59 16.21
C ILE A 79 4.13 -3.62 15.26
N MET A 80 4.79 -3.13 14.22
CA MET A 80 5.41 -3.94 13.17
C MET A 80 6.90 -4.18 13.46
N PRO A 81 7.49 -5.26 12.93
CA PRO A 81 8.94 -5.42 12.95
C PRO A 81 9.62 -4.20 12.29
N GLY A 82 10.61 -3.63 12.95
CA GLY A 82 11.36 -2.47 12.45
C GLY A 82 10.86 -1.11 12.96
N ASP A 83 9.64 -1.04 13.53
CA ASP A 83 9.10 0.19 14.12
C ASP A 83 10.05 0.72 15.21
N LEU A 84 10.21 2.04 15.24
CA LEU A 84 10.98 2.72 16.27
C LEU A 84 10.09 2.97 17.49
N LEU A 85 10.45 2.42 18.63
CA LEU A 85 9.70 2.51 19.87
C LEU A 85 10.28 3.59 20.77
N VAL A 86 9.44 4.49 21.23
CA VAL A 86 9.75 5.48 22.28
C VAL A 86 9.29 4.90 23.61
N MET A 87 10.25 4.51 24.43
CA MET A 87 10.06 3.84 25.71
C MET A 87 10.17 4.84 26.86
N GLU A 88 9.13 4.90 27.69
CA GLU A 88 9.10 5.72 28.89
C GLU A 88 9.38 4.85 30.12
N MET A 89 10.36 5.25 30.93
CA MET A 89 10.65 4.60 32.21
C MET A 89 9.73 5.17 33.29
N VAL A 90 8.96 4.31 33.93
CA VAL A 90 7.99 4.67 34.97
C VAL A 90 8.18 3.83 36.21
N PRO A 91 7.83 4.36 37.41
CA PRO A 91 7.92 3.59 38.65
C PRO A 91 6.88 2.45 38.72
N GLU A 92 5.75 2.61 38.04
CA GLU A 92 4.63 1.67 38.11
C GLU A 92 4.02 1.40 36.72
N TYR A 93 3.65 0.14 36.49
CA TYR A 93 3.03 -0.34 35.25
C TYR A 93 1.58 -0.72 35.49
N HIS A 94 0.70 -0.33 34.58
CA HIS A 94 -0.73 -0.57 34.70
C HIS A 94 -1.19 -1.63 33.72
N SER A 95 -2.25 -2.35 34.08
CA SER A 95 -2.90 -3.30 33.17
C SER A 95 -3.20 -2.63 31.81
N HIS A 96 -2.95 -3.35 30.73
CA HIS A 96 -2.99 -2.92 29.33
C HIS A 96 -1.83 -2.02 28.84
N ASP A 97 -0.82 -1.74 29.65
CA ASP A 97 0.40 -1.08 29.17
C ASP A 97 1.18 -2.04 28.25
N ILE A 98 1.73 -1.52 27.14
CA ILE A 98 2.68 -2.28 26.33
C ILE A 98 4.06 -2.08 26.97
N VAL A 99 4.64 -3.15 27.48
CA VAL A 99 5.88 -3.11 28.27
C VAL A 99 6.98 -3.90 27.58
N LEU A 100 8.21 -3.41 27.76
CA LEU A 100 9.40 -4.22 27.49
C LEU A 100 9.77 -4.94 28.78
N ALA A 101 9.59 -6.25 28.79
CA ALA A 101 9.94 -7.11 29.92
C ALA A 101 11.22 -7.89 29.61
N ASP A 102 12.17 -7.89 30.53
CA ASP A 102 13.30 -8.81 30.58
C ASP A 102 12.91 -9.98 31.49
N ILE A 103 12.95 -11.19 30.95
CA ILE A 103 12.60 -12.42 31.66
C ILE A 103 13.77 -13.39 31.52
N ASP A 104 14.50 -13.60 32.61
CA ASP A 104 15.67 -14.49 32.64
C ASP A 104 16.73 -14.15 31.56
N GLY A 105 16.87 -12.87 31.20
CA GLY A 105 17.77 -12.37 30.16
C GLY A 105 17.15 -12.31 28.77
N GLU A 106 15.96 -12.89 28.57
CA GLU A 106 15.21 -12.79 27.33
C GLU A 106 14.25 -11.60 27.37
N ARG A 107 14.49 -10.62 26.50
CA ARG A 107 13.67 -9.42 26.42
C ARG A 107 12.54 -9.57 25.42
N THR A 108 11.33 -9.19 25.83
CA THR A 108 10.12 -9.34 25.04
C THR A 108 9.19 -8.14 25.19
N LEU A 109 8.60 -7.70 24.08
CA LEU A 109 7.57 -6.66 24.07
C LEU A 109 6.19 -7.32 24.13
N LYS A 110 5.40 -7.01 25.17
CA LYS A 110 4.08 -7.61 25.40
C LYS A 110 3.13 -6.62 26.06
N THR A 111 1.83 -6.88 25.99
CA THR A 111 0.85 -6.16 26.80
C THR A 111 0.87 -6.75 28.21
N TYR A 112 1.16 -5.92 29.21
CA TYR A 112 1.03 -6.28 30.62
C TYR A 112 -0.45 -6.35 31.00
N TYR A 113 -0.84 -7.40 31.69
CA TYR A 113 -2.20 -7.57 32.21
C TYR A 113 -2.14 -8.05 33.66
N LEU A 114 -2.81 -7.32 34.55
CA LEU A 114 -3.01 -7.70 35.94
C LEU A 114 -4.44 -8.21 36.09
N ALA A 115 -4.59 -9.50 36.38
CA ALA A 115 -5.87 -10.13 36.61
C ALA A 115 -6.43 -9.78 38.00
N GLU A 116 -7.74 -9.91 38.18
CA GLU A 116 -8.43 -9.58 39.45
C GLU A 116 -7.95 -10.43 40.62
N ASN A 117 -7.47 -11.66 40.34
CA ASN A 117 -6.88 -12.57 41.32
C ASN A 117 -5.41 -12.22 41.68
N GLY A 118 -4.86 -11.13 41.12
CA GLY A 118 -3.48 -10.69 41.33
C GLY A 118 -2.45 -11.35 40.41
N GLU A 119 -2.85 -12.25 39.51
CA GLU A 119 -1.92 -12.86 38.56
C GLU A 119 -1.47 -11.85 37.49
N GLN A 120 -0.16 -11.86 37.20
CA GLN A 120 0.46 -11.01 36.20
C GLN A 120 0.71 -11.79 34.91
N TRP A 121 0.34 -11.18 33.79
CA TRP A 121 0.40 -11.79 32.47
C TRP A 121 1.07 -10.87 31.44
N LEU A 122 1.78 -11.50 30.52
CA LEU A 122 2.36 -10.88 29.33
C LEU A 122 1.67 -11.45 28.10
N ILE A 123 0.82 -10.62 27.49
CA ILE A 123 -0.08 -11.02 26.43
C ILE A 123 0.48 -10.51 25.08
N PRO A 124 0.75 -11.39 24.12
CA PRO A 124 1.07 -10.97 22.76
C PRO A 124 -0.18 -10.47 22.04
N SER A 125 -0.02 -9.49 21.17
CA SER A 125 -1.07 -9.07 20.24
C SER A 125 -0.94 -9.79 18.89
N ASN A 126 -0.71 -11.10 18.92
CA ASN A 126 -0.63 -11.95 17.73
C ASN A 126 -1.06 -13.38 18.09
N LYS A 127 -2.06 -13.90 17.38
CA LYS A 127 -2.67 -15.22 17.61
C LYS A 127 -1.68 -16.40 17.50
N LYS A 128 -0.54 -16.22 16.84
CA LYS A 128 0.52 -17.24 16.74
C LYS A 128 1.25 -17.48 18.08
N TYR A 129 1.16 -16.52 19.00
CA TYR A 129 1.92 -16.52 20.25
C TYR A 129 0.99 -16.75 21.44
N LYS A 130 1.50 -17.46 22.46
CA LYS A 130 0.75 -17.72 23.70
C LYS A 130 1.03 -16.64 24.74
N ALA A 131 0.02 -16.31 25.55
CA ALA A 131 0.22 -15.49 26.73
C ALA A 131 1.13 -16.20 27.73
N ARG A 132 2.00 -15.44 28.40
CA ARG A 132 2.94 -15.94 29.40
C ARG A 132 2.56 -15.40 30.77
N ARG A 133 2.31 -16.28 31.75
CA ARG A 133 2.10 -15.88 33.14
C ARG A 133 3.46 -15.59 33.78
N ILE A 134 3.55 -14.49 34.52
CA ILE A 134 4.69 -14.20 35.37
C ILE A 134 4.47 -14.94 36.69
N ASP A 135 5.34 -15.88 37.01
CA ASP A 135 5.35 -16.57 38.30
C ASP A 135 6.53 -16.10 39.16
N GLY A 136 6.50 -16.46 40.45
CA GLY A 136 7.54 -16.06 41.39
C GLY A 136 8.89 -16.78 41.22
N THR A 137 9.03 -17.66 40.23
CA THR A 137 10.30 -18.35 39.92
C THR A 137 11.10 -17.66 38.82
N MET A 138 10.45 -16.83 38.00
CA MET A 138 11.07 -16.07 36.93
C MET A 138 11.70 -14.78 37.46
N ASN A 139 12.88 -14.41 36.95
CA ASN A 139 13.43 -13.08 37.17
C ASN A 139 12.86 -12.14 36.12
N VAL A 140 11.84 -11.36 36.51
CA VAL A 140 11.17 -10.40 35.61
C VAL A 140 11.53 -8.97 35.98
N ARG A 141 12.00 -8.21 34.99
CA ARG A 141 12.24 -6.78 35.09
C ARG A 141 11.55 -6.03 33.97
N PHE A 142 10.76 -5.01 34.31
CA PHE A 142 10.21 -4.11 33.31
C PHE A 142 11.18 -2.96 33.02
N LEU A 143 11.52 -2.79 31.75
CA LEU A 143 12.50 -1.82 31.26
C LEU A 143 11.85 -0.52 30.75
N GLY A 144 10.53 -0.44 30.74
CA GLY A 144 9.77 0.72 30.28
C GLY A 144 8.47 0.33 29.61
N LYS A 145 7.60 1.32 29.43
CA LYS A 145 6.35 1.18 28.65
C LYS A 145 6.47 1.94 27.33
N VAL A 146 5.80 1.44 26.30
CA VAL A 146 5.74 2.12 25.00
C VAL A 146 4.84 3.34 25.13
N LYS A 147 5.41 4.52 24.91
CA LYS A 147 4.66 5.79 24.85
C LYS A 147 4.21 6.10 23.42
N ALA A 148 5.13 5.95 22.48
CA ALA A 148 4.88 6.13 21.06
C ALA A 148 5.68 5.12 20.24
N HIS A 149 5.22 4.88 19.01
CA HIS A 149 5.99 4.17 18.01
C HIS A 149 5.92 4.95 16.69
N LEU A 150 7.07 5.09 16.05
CA LEU A 150 7.23 5.71 14.76
C LEU A 150 7.41 4.57 13.76
N ARG A 151 6.52 4.54 12.78
CA ARG A 151 6.69 3.66 11.63
C ARG A 151 7.47 4.43 10.60
N HIS A 152 8.70 4.00 10.33
CA HIS A 152 9.32 4.36 9.07
C HIS A 152 8.58 3.57 8.00
N ASP A 153 7.87 4.25 7.10
CA ASP A 153 7.09 3.58 6.06
C ASP A 153 8.06 2.74 5.21
N PRO A 154 7.95 1.39 5.20
CA PRO A 154 8.84 0.53 4.42
C PRO A 154 8.67 0.71 2.90
N GLN A 155 7.72 1.55 2.46
CA GLN A 155 7.47 1.83 1.04
C GLN A 155 8.72 2.32 0.30
N ASP A 156 9.71 2.88 1.00
CA ASP A 156 10.99 3.31 0.40
C ASP A 156 12.09 2.22 0.38
N THR A 157 11.79 1.00 0.82
CA THR A 157 12.78 -0.08 0.75
C THR A 157 12.94 -0.57 -0.69
N MET A 158 14.18 -0.92 -1.07
CA MET A 158 14.48 -1.46 -2.40
C MET A 158 13.62 -2.68 -2.76
N ALA A 159 13.20 -3.47 -1.77
CA ALA A 159 12.33 -4.63 -2.00
C ALA A 159 10.94 -4.22 -2.50
N HIS A 160 10.32 -3.20 -1.91
CA HIS A 160 9.00 -2.73 -2.32
C HIS A 160 9.02 -2.01 -3.66
N ILE A 161 10.09 -1.25 -3.93
CA ILE A 161 10.32 -0.65 -5.25
C ILE A 161 10.44 -1.74 -6.32
N MET A 162 11.17 -2.82 -6.03
CA MET A 162 11.33 -3.94 -6.96
C MET A 162 10.02 -4.71 -7.18
N GLU A 163 9.25 -4.98 -6.12
CA GLU A 163 7.93 -5.61 -6.20
C GLU A 163 6.98 -4.75 -7.05
N SER A 164 6.94 -3.44 -6.82
CA SER A 164 6.14 -2.49 -7.61
C SER A 164 6.55 -2.47 -9.08
N ILE A 165 7.85 -2.53 -9.36
CA ILE A 165 8.37 -2.62 -10.74
C ILE A 165 7.98 -3.95 -11.39
N GLU A 166 8.03 -5.06 -10.66
CA GLU A 166 7.66 -6.38 -11.17
C GLU A 166 6.16 -6.47 -11.48
N GLU A 167 5.30 -5.96 -10.58
CA GLU A 167 3.86 -5.83 -10.81
C GLU A 167 3.56 -4.94 -12.03
N ALA A 168 4.21 -3.78 -12.14
CA ALA A 168 4.05 -2.88 -13.28
C ALA A 168 4.49 -3.56 -14.60
N ARG A 169 5.63 -4.27 -14.59
CA ARG A 169 6.09 -5.04 -15.76
C ARG A 169 5.12 -6.16 -16.14
N ALA A 170 4.54 -6.86 -15.17
CA ALA A 170 3.54 -7.90 -15.41
C ALA A 170 2.27 -7.31 -16.03
N GLN A 171 1.80 -6.15 -15.54
CA GLN A 171 0.65 -5.44 -16.13
C GLN A 171 0.95 -5.00 -17.57
N MET A 172 2.12 -4.40 -17.81
CA MET A 172 2.56 -4.00 -19.16
C MET A 172 2.65 -5.21 -20.12
N ALA A 173 3.12 -6.37 -19.65
CA ALA A 173 3.19 -7.58 -20.46
C ALA A 173 1.79 -8.13 -20.82
N VAL A 174 0.83 -8.06 -19.90
CA VAL A 174 -0.57 -8.45 -20.16
C VAL A 174 -1.21 -7.49 -21.17
N GLU A 175 -1.03 -6.18 -21.01
CA GLU A 175 -1.55 -5.17 -21.95
C GLU A 175 -0.95 -5.33 -23.35
N GLN A 176 0.37 -5.55 -23.45
CA GLN A 176 1.03 -5.83 -24.72
C GLN A 176 0.49 -7.10 -25.39
N ALA A 177 0.31 -8.19 -24.63
CA ALA A 177 -0.24 -9.43 -25.16
C ALA A 177 -1.69 -9.27 -25.66
N GLN A 178 -2.53 -8.53 -24.92
CA GLN A 178 -3.91 -8.22 -25.31
C GLN A 178 -3.94 -7.38 -26.60
N SER A 179 -3.04 -6.41 -26.74
CA SER A 179 -2.92 -5.60 -27.96
C SER A 179 -2.43 -6.40 -29.16
N GLU A 180 -1.48 -7.31 -28.97
CA GLU A 180 -1.05 -8.22 -30.04
C GLU A 180 -2.18 -9.17 -30.49
N ASP A 181 -3.02 -9.65 -29.57
CA ASP A 181 -4.20 -10.44 -29.92
C ASP A 181 -5.25 -9.63 -30.69
N PHE A 182 -5.46 -8.36 -30.34
CA PHE A 182 -6.36 -7.48 -31.08
C PHE A 182 -5.81 -7.10 -32.47
N LYS A 183 -4.49 -6.95 -32.62
CA LYS A 183 -3.85 -6.71 -33.93
C LYS A 183 -4.08 -7.85 -34.93
N LYS A 184 -4.22 -9.10 -34.47
CA LYS A 184 -4.56 -10.26 -35.32
C LYS A 184 -5.94 -10.15 -35.97
N LEU A 185 -6.78 -9.20 -35.54
CA LEU A 185 -8.08 -8.92 -36.14
C LEU A 185 -7.98 -8.05 -37.40
N VAL A 186 -6.88 -7.31 -37.56
CA VAL A 186 -6.65 -6.44 -38.71
C VAL A 186 -6.37 -7.31 -39.93
N ILE A 187 -7.05 -7.02 -41.04
CA ILE A 187 -7.02 -7.89 -42.23
C ILE A 187 -5.62 -7.91 -42.85
N SER A 188 -4.93 -6.77 -42.89
CA SER A 188 -3.54 -6.66 -43.34
C SER A 188 -2.61 -6.48 -42.13
N PRO A 189 -1.73 -7.45 -41.83
CA PRO A 189 -0.81 -7.35 -40.69
C PRO A 189 0.14 -6.14 -40.78
N ALA A 190 0.51 -5.72 -42.00
CA ALA A 190 1.44 -4.61 -42.21
C ALA A 190 0.91 -3.24 -41.73
N CYS A 191 -0.41 -3.10 -41.59
CA CYS A 191 -1.04 -1.88 -41.09
C CYS A 191 -1.67 -2.06 -39.70
N ALA A 192 -1.46 -3.19 -39.01
CA ALA A 192 -2.12 -3.50 -37.74
C ALA A 192 -1.89 -2.43 -36.66
N ASP A 193 -0.65 -2.02 -36.43
CA ASP A 193 -0.32 -0.96 -35.47
C ASP A 193 -1.00 0.36 -35.80
N LYS A 194 -1.02 0.73 -37.09
CA LYS A 194 -1.62 1.99 -37.55
C LYS A 194 -3.14 1.99 -37.38
N VAL A 195 -3.79 0.87 -37.68
CA VAL A 195 -5.25 0.72 -37.56
C VAL A 195 -5.66 0.70 -36.09
N VAL A 196 -4.99 -0.09 -35.25
CA VAL A 196 -5.30 -0.18 -33.82
C VAL A 196 -4.99 1.13 -33.10
N GLY A 197 -3.83 1.75 -33.36
CA GLY A 197 -3.48 3.06 -32.81
C GLY A 197 -4.51 4.12 -33.18
N ARG A 198 -4.94 4.16 -34.44
CA ARG A 198 -5.98 5.11 -34.88
C ARG A 198 -7.34 4.85 -34.23
N LEU A 199 -7.70 3.59 -33.97
CA LEU A 199 -8.93 3.27 -33.23
C LEU A 199 -8.89 3.83 -31.80
N HIS A 200 -7.77 3.67 -31.09
CA HIS A 200 -7.59 4.25 -29.76
C HIS A 200 -7.71 5.77 -29.79
N GLU A 201 -6.98 6.44 -30.69
CA GLU A 201 -7.03 7.90 -30.83
C GLU A 201 -8.45 8.45 -31.06
N LEU A 202 -9.24 7.78 -31.91
CA LEU A 202 -10.58 8.26 -32.28
C LEU A 202 -11.64 7.95 -31.23
N SER A 203 -11.47 6.86 -30.48
CA SER A 203 -12.38 6.45 -29.42
C SER A 203 -12.06 7.11 -28.08
N ASP A 204 -10.85 7.63 -27.88
CA ASP A 204 -10.42 8.25 -26.63
C ASP A 204 -11.21 9.51 -26.26
N GLY A 205 -11.46 9.68 -24.96
CA GLY A 205 -12.27 10.78 -24.42
C GLY A 205 -13.76 10.79 -24.77
N LYS A 206 -14.26 9.84 -25.59
CA LYS A 206 -15.70 9.72 -25.91
C LYS A 206 -16.47 9.02 -24.79
N GLN A 207 -17.65 9.53 -24.46
CA GLN A 207 -18.51 8.97 -23.40
C GLN A 207 -19.75 8.25 -23.92
N LYS A 208 -20.29 8.65 -25.08
CA LYS A 208 -21.50 8.03 -25.64
C LYS A 208 -21.12 6.74 -26.38
N PRO A 209 -21.82 5.61 -26.14
CA PRO A 209 -21.54 4.35 -26.84
C PRO A 209 -21.51 4.47 -28.36
N ARG A 210 -22.37 5.32 -28.92
CA ARG A 210 -22.40 5.66 -30.35
C ARG A 210 -21.05 6.21 -30.83
N ASP A 211 -20.48 7.17 -30.11
CA ASP A 211 -19.27 7.89 -30.52
C ASP A 211 -18.02 7.03 -30.25
N ILE A 212 -18.05 6.20 -29.21
CA ILE A 212 -16.98 5.25 -28.88
C ILE A 212 -16.85 4.18 -29.98
N LEU A 213 -17.97 3.69 -30.51
CA LEU A 213 -18.02 2.55 -31.43
C LEU A 213 -18.05 2.92 -32.91
N MET A 214 -18.32 4.19 -33.24
CA MET A 214 -18.34 4.66 -34.64
C MET A 214 -17.00 4.43 -35.36
N PRO A 215 -15.82 4.71 -34.77
CA PRO A 215 -14.53 4.42 -35.40
C PRO A 215 -14.32 2.93 -35.68
N LEU A 216 -14.73 2.06 -34.73
CA LEU A 216 -14.65 0.61 -34.91
C LEU A 216 -15.54 0.14 -36.07
N ARG A 217 -16.78 0.62 -36.14
CA ARG A 217 -17.68 0.31 -37.25
C ARG A 217 -17.13 0.82 -38.59
N ALA A 218 -16.52 1.99 -38.61
CA ALA A 218 -15.91 2.58 -39.80
C ALA A 218 -14.69 1.77 -40.27
N ALA A 219 -13.84 1.31 -39.36
CA ALA A 219 -12.72 0.43 -39.67
C ALA A 219 -13.20 -0.92 -40.26
N MET A 220 -14.30 -1.47 -39.75
CA MET A 220 -14.93 -2.67 -40.32
C MET A 220 -15.46 -2.40 -41.74
N GLU A 221 -16.12 -1.27 -41.97
CA GLU A 221 -16.65 -0.88 -43.28
C GLU A 221 -15.54 -0.61 -44.31
N ALA A 222 -14.42 -0.06 -43.86
CA ALA A 222 -13.23 0.13 -44.68
C ALA A 222 -12.54 -1.19 -45.06
N GLY A 223 -12.91 -2.32 -44.44
CA GLY A 223 -12.19 -3.58 -44.60
C GLY A 223 -10.84 -3.60 -43.88
N ALA A 224 -10.62 -2.72 -42.90
CA ALA A 224 -9.38 -2.67 -42.15
C ALA A 224 -9.32 -3.76 -41.07
N ILE A 225 -10.45 -4.09 -40.44
CA ILE A 225 -10.53 -5.04 -39.33
C ILE A 225 -11.74 -5.96 -39.50
N ARG A 226 -11.61 -7.23 -39.11
CA ARG A 226 -12.78 -8.11 -38.97
C ARG A 226 -13.65 -7.69 -37.78
N ARG A 227 -14.89 -8.18 -37.74
CA ARG A 227 -15.75 -7.95 -36.58
C ARG A 227 -15.11 -8.56 -35.31
N PRO A 228 -14.84 -7.77 -34.26
CA PRO A 228 -14.38 -8.31 -32.99
C PRO A 228 -15.54 -8.90 -32.20
N THR A 229 -15.24 -9.92 -31.40
CA THR A 229 -16.14 -10.40 -30.35
C THR A 229 -16.16 -9.44 -29.16
N TRP A 230 -17.13 -9.60 -28.26
CA TRP A 230 -17.19 -8.81 -27.02
C TRP A 230 -15.94 -8.99 -26.15
N ALA A 231 -15.39 -10.21 -26.10
CA ALA A 231 -14.18 -10.50 -25.33
C ALA A 231 -12.97 -9.79 -25.94
N GLU A 232 -12.77 -9.93 -27.25
CA GLU A 232 -11.65 -9.29 -27.98
C GLU A 232 -11.69 -7.77 -27.85
N TYR A 233 -12.86 -7.15 -28.05
CA TYR A 233 -13.02 -5.71 -27.88
C TYR A 233 -12.81 -5.26 -26.42
N GLY A 234 -13.37 -6.00 -25.46
CA GLY A 234 -13.31 -5.65 -24.05
C GLY A 234 -11.91 -5.79 -23.45
N SER A 235 -11.10 -6.70 -23.97
CA SER A 235 -9.68 -6.82 -23.61
C SER A 235 -8.85 -5.63 -24.11
N GLU A 236 -9.07 -5.16 -25.35
CA GLU A 236 -8.28 -4.05 -25.91
C GLU A 236 -8.74 -2.67 -25.43
N PHE A 237 -10.05 -2.42 -25.41
CA PHE A 237 -10.60 -1.09 -25.12
C PHE A 237 -11.20 -0.98 -23.71
N GLY A 238 -11.30 -2.08 -22.96
CA GLY A 238 -11.85 -2.11 -21.61
C GLY A 238 -13.36 -2.30 -21.56
N PHE A 239 -13.81 -3.29 -20.78
CA PHE A 239 -15.22 -3.67 -20.60
C PHE A 239 -16.12 -2.56 -20.01
N LYS A 240 -15.57 -1.55 -19.35
CA LYS A 240 -16.33 -0.48 -18.69
C LYS A 240 -16.75 0.65 -19.64
N ARG A 241 -16.16 0.75 -20.83
CA ARG A 241 -16.41 1.88 -21.76
C ARG A 241 -17.74 1.77 -22.51
N THR A 242 -18.27 0.56 -22.68
CA THR A 242 -19.53 0.31 -23.40
C THR A 242 -20.16 -0.99 -22.91
N SER A 243 -21.30 -1.38 -23.49
CA SER A 243 -21.96 -2.65 -23.16
C SER A 243 -21.92 -3.64 -24.33
N LYS A 244 -22.05 -4.94 -24.04
CA LYS A 244 -22.14 -6.00 -25.06
C LYS A 244 -23.25 -5.74 -26.07
N THR A 245 -24.41 -5.27 -25.60
CA THR A 245 -25.55 -4.92 -26.45
C THR A 245 -25.22 -3.74 -27.35
N SER A 246 -24.60 -2.68 -26.80
CA SER A 246 -24.18 -1.52 -27.58
C SER A 246 -23.14 -1.88 -28.64
N LEU A 247 -22.15 -2.72 -28.32
CA LEU A 247 -21.18 -3.20 -29.30
C LEU A 247 -21.89 -3.89 -30.46
N SER A 248 -22.77 -4.84 -30.17
CA SER A 248 -23.53 -5.54 -31.21
C SER A 248 -24.35 -4.57 -32.04
N ASP A 249 -25.04 -3.62 -31.41
CA ASP A 249 -26.00 -2.74 -32.06
C ASP A 249 -25.37 -1.66 -32.96
N TYR A 250 -24.23 -1.10 -32.55
CA TYR A 250 -23.55 -0.05 -33.32
C TYR A 250 -22.53 -0.61 -34.31
N THR A 251 -22.11 -1.86 -34.18
CA THR A 251 -21.24 -2.51 -35.18
C THR A 251 -22.00 -3.31 -36.24
N ASP A 252 -23.32 -3.42 -36.14
CA ASP A 252 -24.15 -4.19 -37.08
C ASP A 252 -24.39 -3.41 -38.39
N PRO A 253 -23.96 -3.94 -39.56
CA PRO A 253 -24.21 -3.31 -40.86
C PRO A 253 -25.70 -3.21 -41.21
N THR A 254 -26.54 -4.12 -40.71
CA THR A 254 -27.97 -4.17 -41.05
C THR A 254 -28.80 -3.11 -40.33
N LYS A 255 -28.31 -2.61 -39.18
CA LYS A 255 -29.03 -1.64 -38.35
C LYS A 255 -28.80 -0.18 -38.76
N ASN A 256 -28.02 0.04 -39.82
CA ASN A 256 -27.71 1.29 -40.52
C ASN A 256 -27.70 2.59 -39.67
N LYS A 257 -27.15 2.51 -38.44
CA LYS A 257 -27.22 3.60 -37.45
C LYS A 257 -26.39 4.84 -37.81
N TYR A 258 -25.56 4.75 -38.86
CA TYR A 258 -24.60 5.78 -39.28
C TYR A 258 -24.69 6.11 -40.79
N ALA A 259 -25.66 5.54 -41.51
CA ALA A 259 -25.71 5.52 -42.98
C ALA A 259 -25.56 6.89 -43.64
N ASP A 260 -26.24 7.88 -43.07
CA ASP A 260 -26.38 9.23 -43.62
C ASP A 260 -25.42 10.23 -42.95
N GLU A 261 -24.48 9.74 -42.13
CA GLU A 261 -23.56 10.60 -41.36
C GLU A 261 -22.28 10.88 -42.14
N GLN A 262 -22.08 12.15 -42.52
CA GLN A 262 -20.84 12.61 -43.15
C GLN A 262 -19.60 12.29 -42.29
N GLN A 263 -19.74 12.37 -40.97
CA GLN A 263 -18.67 12.02 -40.03
C GLN A 263 -18.26 10.55 -40.12
N PHE A 264 -19.23 9.63 -40.26
CA PHE A 264 -18.96 8.20 -40.39
C PHE A 264 -18.15 7.89 -41.64
N TRP A 265 -18.58 8.41 -42.80
CA TRP A 265 -17.88 8.20 -44.06
C TRP A 265 -16.48 8.83 -44.10
N SER A 266 -16.30 9.99 -43.45
CA SER A 266 -14.98 10.58 -43.24
C SER A 266 -14.04 9.63 -42.46
N LEU A 267 -14.54 8.97 -41.41
CA LEU A 267 -13.78 7.96 -40.68
C LEU A 267 -13.46 6.72 -41.54
N VAL A 268 -14.42 6.28 -42.38
CA VAL A 268 -14.19 5.15 -43.32
C VAL A 268 -13.05 5.47 -44.27
N ASP A 269 -13.03 6.69 -44.84
CA ASP A 269 -11.96 7.11 -45.75
C ASP A 269 -10.59 7.22 -45.06
N ILE A 270 -10.56 7.64 -43.79
CA ILE A 270 -9.34 7.59 -42.97
C ILE A 270 -8.81 6.15 -42.90
N PHE A 271 -9.65 5.16 -42.55
CA PHE A 271 -9.20 3.77 -42.47
C PHE A 271 -8.84 3.16 -43.84
N ARG A 272 -9.55 3.53 -44.92
CA ARG A 272 -9.18 3.14 -46.29
C ARG A 272 -7.78 3.65 -46.67
N SER A 273 -7.46 4.88 -46.29
CA SER A 273 -6.13 5.46 -46.56
C SER A 273 -5.00 4.73 -45.80
N LEU A 274 -5.31 4.14 -44.63
CA LEU A 274 -4.35 3.40 -43.82
C LEU A 274 -4.04 2.01 -44.40
N ILE A 275 -5.00 1.38 -45.10
CA ILE A 275 -4.83 0.04 -45.70
C ILE A 275 -4.35 0.07 -47.17
N ALA A 276 -4.45 1.22 -47.85
CA ALA A 276 -4.11 1.36 -49.27
C ALA A 276 -2.59 1.53 -49.54
N ARG A 277 -1.73 1.36 -48.53
CA ARG A 277 -0.26 1.51 -48.62
C ARG A 277 0.48 0.25 -48.22
#